data_AF-A0A353J913-F1
#
_entry.id   AF-A0A353J913-F1
#
_cell.length_a   1.000
_cell.length_b   1.000
_cell.length_c   1.000
_cell.angle_alpha   90.00
_cell.angle_beta   90.00
_cell.angle_gamma   90.00
#
_symmetry.space_group_name_H-M   'P 1'
#
loop_
_entity.id
_entity.type
_entity.pdbx_description
1 polymer ?
#
loop_
_entity_poly.entity_id
_entity_poly.type
_entity_poly.pdbx_seq_one_letter_code
_entity_poly.pdbx_strand_id
1 'polypeptide(L)'
;MKKKVIYWRGKKFYLLGKDKEGKKYWLQAPEWVCDWHEYWNCGCVDILSNNRNSELSREIDFYTHFNYLFLNNTTGFAIYSFDKFFVETTLNENEKYQLIDYMMSCYNLITTAEILHRGYSHQTEAAKIDVLKNEDFANCINKTLLPAIFERIDNLLGGERK
;
A
#
# COMPACT_ATOMS: atom_id res chain seq x y z
N MET A 1 15.28 -5.25 -13.05
CA MET A 1 13.98 -5.29 -13.76
C MET A 1 13.56 -3.88 -14.15
N LYS A 2 12.75 -3.67 -15.19
CA LYS A 2 12.18 -2.33 -15.49
C LYS A 2 10.83 -2.16 -14.80
N LYS A 3 10.52 -0.92 -14.38
CA LYS A 3 9.19 -0.55 -13.90
C LYS A 3 8.13 -0.90 -14.95
N LYS A 4 7.01 -1.44 -14.49
CA LYS A 4 5.88 -1.81 -15.33
C LYS A 4 4.58 -1.50 -14.60
N VAL A 5 3.66 -0.87 -15.31
CA VAL A 5 2.29 -0.62 -14.89
C VAL A 5 1.35 -1.45 -15.74
N ILE A 6 0.32 -2.01 -15.13
CA ILE A 6 -0.78 -2.68 -15.84
C ILE A 6 -2.11 -2.17 -15.31
N TYR A 7 -3.14 -2.31 -16.15
CA TYR A 7 -4.54 -2.12 -15.75
C TYR A 7 -5.25 -3.45 -15.85
N TRP A 8 -5.83 -3.92 -14.76
CA TRP A 8 -6.53 -5.20 -14.70
C TRP A 8 -7.83 -5.04 -13.91
N ARG A 9 -8.95 -5.44 -14.52
CA ARG A 9 -10.31 -5.28 -13.96
C ARG A 9 -10.60 -3.85 -13.43
N GLY A 10 -10.19 -2.84 -14.20
CA GLY A 10 -10.40 -1.43 -13.85
C GLY A 10 -9.44 -0.88 -12.79
N LYS A 11 -8.52 -1.70 -12.26
CA LYS A 11 -7.56 -1.33 -11.23
C LYS A 11 -6.16 -1.18 -11.82
N LYS A 12 -5.41 -0.21 -11.31
CA LYS A 12 -4.02 0.05 -11.69
C LYS A 12 -3.08 -0.73 -10.77
N PHE A 13 -2.04 -1.33 -11.34
CA PHE A 13 -1.06 -2.12 -10.60
C PHE A 13 0.37 -1.76 -11.01
N TYR A 14 1.28 -1.78 -10.03
CA TYR A 14 2.70 -1.49 -10.22
C TYR A 14 3.54 -2.72 -9.91
N LEU A 15 4.44 -3.11 -10.81
CA LEU A 15 5.36 -4.22 -10.57
C LEU A 15 6.42 -3.83 -9.52
N LEU A 16 6.42 -4.52 -8.38
CA LEU A 16 7.44 -4.31 -7.35
C LEU A 16 8.69 -5.14 -7.63
N GLY A 17 8.52 -6.43 -7.85
CA GLY A 17 9.62 -7.37 -7.80
C GLY A 17 9.22 -8.78 -8.17
N LYS A 18 10.22 -9.67 -8.18
CA LYS A 18 10.00 -11.12 -8.22
C LYS A 18 10.71 -11.82 -7.07
N ASP A 19 10.10 -12.88 -6.57
CA ASP A 19 10.73 -13.74 -5.56
C ASP A 19 11.66 -14.80 -6.18
N LYS A 20 12.24 -15.64 -5.33
CA LYS A 20 13.12 -16.76 -5.72
C LYS A 20 12.46 -17.80 -6.63
N GLU A 21 11.12 -17.88 -6.64
CA GLU A 21 10.34 -18.79 -7.49
C GLU A 21 9.98 -18.12 -8.83
N GLY A 22 10.33 -16.84 -9.01
CA GLY A 22 9.99 -16.05 -10.18
C GLY A 22 8.56 -15.53 -10.18
N LYS A 23 7.86 -15.57 -9.03
CA LYS A 23 6.53 -14.96 -8.89
C LYS A 23 6.65 -13.46 -8.83
N LYS A 24 5.88 -12.76 -9.67
CA LYS A 24 5.83 -11.29 -9.71
C LYS A 24 4.79 -10.78 -8.74
N TYR A 25 5.18 -9.78 -7.96
CA TYR A 25 4.31 -9.13 -6.99
C TYR A 25 3.96 -7.73 -7.48
N TRP A 26 2.68 -7.42 -7.42
CA TRP A 26 2.11 -6.19 -7.94
C TRP A 26 1.48 -5.41 -6.80
N LEU A 27 1.86 -4.15 -6.65
CA LEU A 27 1.19 -3.22 -5.73
C LEU A 27 -0.06 -2.68 -6.42
N GLN A 28 -1.24 -2.85 -5.84
CA GLN A 28 -2.45 -2.18 -6.31
C GLN A 28 -2.38 -0.69 -5.99
N ALA A 29 -2.82 0.16 -6.92
CA ALA A 29 -3.05 1.58 -6.62
C ALA A 29 -4.11 1.74 -5.52
N PRO A 30 -3.93 2.70 -4.60
CA PRO A 30 -4.89 2.99 -3.55
C PRO A 30 -6.29 3.30 -4.11
N GLU A 31 -7.32 2.80 -3.44
CA GLU A 31 -8.71 2.97 -3.84
C GLU A 31 -9.55 3.37 -2.61
N TRP A 32 -10.45 4.34 -2.77
CA TRP A 32 -11.43 4.67 -1.75
C TRP A 32 -12.54 3.62 -1.75
N VAL A 33 -12.80 2.97 -0.60
CA VAL A 33 -13.68 1.78 -0.59
C VAL A 33 -15.01 2.01 0.11
N CYS A 34 -15.11 2.87 1.14
CA CYS A 34 -16.42 3.23 1.69
C CYS A 34 -16.42 4.50 2.55
N ASP A 35 -17.57 5.18 2.55
CA ASP A 35 -17.84 6.37 3.37
C ASP A 35 -18.28 6.03 4.81
N TRP A 36 -18.67 4.78 5.08
CA TRP A 36 -19.07 4.33 6.42
C TRP A 36 -17.91 4.24 7.41
N HIS A 37 -16.68 4.19 6.89
CA HIS A 37 -15.48 4.09 7.72
C HIS A 37 -14.26 4.86 7.16
N GLU A 38 -14.45 5.72 6.15
CA GLU A 38 -13.39 6.52 5.52
C GLU A 38 -12.10 5.73 5.19
N TYR A 39 -12.25 4.49 4.75
CA TYR A 39 -11.11 3.59 4.52
C TYR A 39 -10.54 3.73 3.11
N TRP A 40 -9.26 4.07 3.05
CA TRP A 40 -8.42 3.81 1.89
C TRP A 40 -7.98 2.34 1.90
N ASN A 41 -8.30 1.61 0.84
CA ASN A 41 -7.63 0.35 0.58
C ASN A 41 -6.29 0.63 -0.09
N CYS A 42 -5.24 0.68 0.73
CA CYS A 42 -3.88 0.91 0.27
C CYS A 42 -2.97 -0.28 0.61
N GLY A 43 -1.93 -0.46 -0.21
CA GLY A 43 -0.89 -1.43 0.06
C GLY A 43 -1.28 -2.88 -0.23
N CYS A 44 -2.33 -3.15 -0.99
CA CYS A 44 -2.59 -4.51 -1.49
C CYS A 44 -1.45 -4.95 -2.39
N VAL A 45 -0.94 -6.15 -2.13
CA VAL A 45 0.10 -6.79 -2.92
C VAL A 45 -0.45 -8.11 -3.46
N ASP A 46 -0.48 -8.21 -4.79
CA ASP A 46 -1.12 -9.31 -5.51
C ASP A 46 -0.12 -10.13 -6.34
N ILE A 47 -0.39 -11.43 -6.43
CA ILE A 47 0.14 -12.29 -7.49
C ILE A 47 -1.03 -12.61 -8.42
N LEU A 48 -0.90 -12.21 -9.68
CA LEU A 48 -1.92 -12.45 -10.70
C LEU A 48 -1.72 -13.83 -11.33
N SER A 49 -2.83 -14.55 -11.55
CA SER A 49 -2.81 -16.00 -11.88
C SER A 49 -2.05 -16.35 -13.16
N ASN A 50 -1.97 -15.42 -14.11
CA ASN A 50 -1.04 -15.52 -15.23
C ASN A 50 0.23 -14.71 -14.95
N ASN A 51 1.09 -15.23 -14.08
CA ASN A 51 2.34 -14.56 -13.70
C ASN A 51 3.28 -14.26 -14.89
N ARG A 52 3.15 -15.03 -15.99
CA ARG A 52 3.92 -14.80 -17.23
C ARG A 52 3.37 -13.61 -18.02
N ASN A 53 2.05 -13.52 -18.17
CA ASN A 53 1.36 -12.41 -18.80
C ASN A 53 0.21 -11.90 -17.92
N SER A 54 0.56 -11.02 -16.99
CA SER A 54 -0.33 -10.60 -15.90
C SER A 54 -1.60 -9.87 -16.37
N GLU A 55 -1.56 -9.23 -17.54
CA GLU A 55 -2.73 -8.56 -18.16
C GLU A 55 -3.79 -9.56 -18.62
N LEU A 56 -3.41 -10.81 -18.90
CA LEU A 56 -4.31 -11.90 -19.30
C LEU A 56 -4.73 -12.77 -18.11
N SER A 57 -4.40 -12.37 -16.88
CA SER A 57 -4.77 -13.15 -15.70
C SER A 57 -6.28 -13.20 -15.55
N ARG A 58 -6.80 -14.37 -15.19
CA ARG A 58 -8.23 -14.53 -14.92
C ARG A 58 -8.57 -14.18 -13.48
N GLU A 59 -7.63 -14.41 -12.57
CA GLU A 59 -7.83 -14.41 -11.12
C GLU A 59 -6.60 -13.88 -10.39
N ILE A 60 -6.74 -13.67 -9.08
CA ILE A 60 -5.65 -13.38 -8.15
C ILE A 60 -5.30 -14.70 -7.46
N ASP A 61 -4.06 -15.16 -7.62
CA ASP A 61 -3.56 -16.39 -6.97
C ASP A 61 -3.22 -16.16 -5.50
N PHE A 62 -2.83 -14.92 -5.17
CA PHE A 62 -2.43 -14.54 -3.82
C PHE A 62 -2.70 -13.07 -3.60
N TYR A 63 -3.30 -12.78 -2.45
CA TYR A 63 -3.64 -11.44 -1.97
C TYR A 63 -3.04 -11.25 -0.57
N THR A 64 -2.30 -10.17 -0.36
CA THR A 64 -1.81 -9.76 0.97
C THR A 64 -1.65 -8.24 1.04
N HIS A 65 -1.15 -7.74 2.17
CA HIS A 65 -0.80 -6.33 2.34
C HIS A 65 0.71 -6.12 2.53
N PHE A 66 1.19 -4.97 2.06
CA PHE A 66 2.58 -4.56 2.12
C PHE A 66 3.12 -4.55 3.55
N ASN A 67 2.33 -4.08 4.53
CA ASN A 67 2.72 -4.10 5.94
C ASN A 67 2.98 -5.52 6.46
N TYR A 68 2.17 -6.51 6.08
CA TYR A 68 2.35 -7.89 6.48
C TYR A 68 3.58 -8.55 5.84
N LEU A 69 3.98 -8.10 4.64
CA LEU A 69 5.19 -8.60 4.00
C LEU A 69 6.46 -7.93 4.53
N PHE A 70 6.43 -6.61 4.75
CA PHE A 70 7.66 -5.83 4.87
C PHE A 70 7.76 -4.98 6.14
N LEU A 71 6.64 -4.61 6.77
CA LEU A 71 6.61 -3.69 7.94
C LEU A 71 6.32 -4.39 9.27
N ASN A 72 6.20 -5.72 9.28
CA ASN A 72 5.86 -6.50 10.48
C ASN A 72 7.04 -6.75 11.43
N ASN A 73 8.28 -6.50 10.98
CA ASN A 73 9.47 -6.73 11.79
C ASN A 73 9.74 -5.52 12.68
N THR A 74 9.48 -5.68 13.98
CA THR A 74 9.66 -4.62 14.98
C THR A 74 11.11 -4.49 15.49
N THR A 75 12.01 -5.39 15.08
CA THR A 75 13.38 -5.49 15.60
C THR A 75 14.45 -5.09 14.59
N GLY A 76 14.08 -4.84 13.33
CA GLY A 76 15.00 -4.45 12.27
C GLY A 76 14.36 -3.51 11.26
N PHE A 77 15.18 -2.88 10.42
CA PHE A 77 14.67 -1.99 9.37
C PHE A 77 13.88 -2.77 8.32
N ALA A 78 12.72 -2.25 7.92
CA ALA A 78 11.83 -2.84 6.91
C ALA A 78 12.51 -3.13 5.56
N ILE A 79 13.56 -2.38 5.23
CA ILE A 79 14.37 -2.60 4.01
C ILE A 79 14.96 -4.02 3.96
N TYR A 80 15.36 -4.59 5.10
CA TYR A 80 15.90 -5.94 5.14
C TYR A 80 14.86 -7.00 4.80
N SER A 81 13.60 -6.80 5.23
CA SER A 81 12.50 -7.67 4.84
C SER A 81 12.23 -7.57 3.34
N PHE A 82 12.27 -6.36 2.78
CA PHE A 82 12.08 -6.12 1.35
C PHE A 82 13.18 -6.81 0.51
N ASP A 83 14.45 -6.58 0.86
CA ASP A 83 15.60 -7.14 0.14
C ASP A 83 15.72 -8.66 0.28
N LYS A 84 15.33 -9.22 1.44
CA LYS A 84 15.29 -10.67 1.63
C LYS A 84 14.19 -11.34 0.80
N PHE A 85 13.08 -10.63 0.57
CA PHE A 85 11.93 -11.16 -0.14
C PHE A 85 12.12 -11.15 -1.66
N PHE A 86 12.58 -10.04 -2.21
CA PHE A 86 12.74 -9.88 -3.66
C PHE A 86 14.16 -10.23 -4.12
N VAL A 87 14.27 -11.22 -5.02
CA VAL A 87 15.55 -11.52 -5.69
C VAL A 87 15.83 -10.54 -6.83
N GLU A 88 14.80 -9.91 -7.38
CA GLU A 88 14.92 -8.82 -8.34
C GLU A 88 13.77 -7.83 -8.12
N THR A 89 14.08 -6.53 -8.15
CA THR A 89 13.10 -5.45 -7.99
C THR A 89 13.17 -4.47 -9.17
N THR A 90 12.10 -3.69 -9.36
CA THR A 90 12.05 -2.55 -10.29
C THR A 90 12.69 -1.29 -9.71
N LEU A 91 12.98 -1.28 -8.42
CA LEU A 91 13.43 -0.11 -7.65
C LEU A 91 14.93 -0.13 -7.40
N ASN A 92 15.57 1.03 -7.49
CA ASN A 92 16.92 1.22 -6.96
C ASN A 92 16.91 1.39 -5.43
N GLU A 93 18.09 1.41 -4.79
CA GLU A 93 18.21 1.53 -3.33
C GLU A 93 17.44 2.71 -2.73
N ASN A 94 17.62 3.91 -3.28
CA ASN A 94 16.93 5.10 -2.78
C ASN A 94 15.41 4.98 -2.93
N GLU A 95 14.95 4.45 -4.06
CA GLU A 95 13.52 4.24 -4.33
C GLU A 95 12.89 3.21 -3.38
N LYS A 96 13.64 2.18 -2.96
CA LYS A 96 13.16 1.22 -1.96
C LYS A 96 12.87 1.90 -0.62
N TYR A 97 13.81 2.71 -0.13
CA TYR A 97 13.61 3.47 1.11
C TYR A 97 12.43 4.43 1.00
N GLN A 98 12.32 5.15 -0.12
CA GLN A 98 11.18 6.05 -0.38
C GLN A 98 9.85 5.29 -0.35
N LEU A 99 9.75 4.16 -1.06
CA LEU A 99 8.52 3.38 -1.07
C LEU A 99 8.16 2.88 0.33
N ILE A 100 9.13 2.34 1.08
CA ILE A 100 8.90 1.84 2.45
C ILE A 100 8.39 2.95 3.36
N ASP A 101 8.99 4.14 3.27
CA ASP A 101 8.60 5.30 4.07
C ASP A 101 7.19 5.80 3.70
N TYR A 102 6.87 5.88 2.40
CA TYR A 102 5.53 6.22 1.93
C TYR A 102 4.49 5.21 2.40
N MET A 103 4.76 3.91 2.28
CA MET A 103 3.84 2.87 2.72
C MET A 103 3.60 2.94 4.24
N MET A 104 4.65 3.10 5.03
CA MET A 104 4.55 3.22 6.49
C MET A 104 3.77 4.48 6.89
N SER A 105 4.02 5.60 6.21
CA SER A 105 3.26 6.83 6.41
C SER A 105 1.78 6.65 6.08
N CYS A 106 1.44 5.97 4.97
CA CYS A 106 0.05 5.65 4.62
C CYS A 106 -0.65 4.86 5.72
N TYR A 107 -0.06 3.76 6.21
CA TYR A 107 -0.67 2.94 7.25
C TYR A 107 -0.88 3.70 8.56
N ASN A 108 0.10 4.51 8.96
CA ASN A 108 0.01 5.33 10.17
C ASN A 108 -1.08 6.40 10.04
N LEU A 109 -1.17 7.06 8.88
CA LEU A 109 -2.18 8.08 8.64
C LEU A 109 -3.60 7.51 8.58
N ILE A 110 -3.79 6.34 7.96
CA ILE A 110 -5.10 5.66 7.94
C ILE A 110 -5.53 5.34 9.37
N THR A 111 -4.65 4.70 10.16
CA THR A 111 -4.93 4.38 11.56
C THR A 111 -5.24 5.63 12.38
N THR A 112 -4.51 6.72 12.12
CA THR A 112 -4.72 8.00 12.80
C THR A 112 -6.09 8.60 12.43
N ALA A 113 -6.44 8.63 11.14
CA ALA A 113 -7.73 9.14 10.69
C ALA A 113 -8.89 8.37 11.31
N GLU A 114 -8.80 7.04 11.43
CA GLU A 114 -9.81 6.22 12.10
C GLU A 114 -10.01 6.58 13.57
N ILE A 115 -8.91 6.71 14.31
CA ILE A 115 -8.96 7.07 15.74
C ILE A 115 -9.57 8.47 15.89
N LEU A 116 -9.19 9.42 15.04
CA LEU A 116 -9.72 10.78 15.08
C LEU A 116 -11.19 10.85 14.66
N HIS A 117 -11.64 10.03 13.71
CA HIS A 117 -13.05 9.98 13.31
C HIS A 117 -13.94 9.36 14.41
N ARG A 118 -13.46 8.28 15.03
CA ARG A 118 -14.25 7.47 15.97
C ARG A 118 -14.12 7.92 17.43
N GLY A 119 -12.96 8.45 17.81
CA GLY A 119 -12.55 8.69 19.19
C GLY A 119 -12.01 7.45 19.91
N TYR A 120 -11.69 6.37 19.19
CA TYR A 120 -11.13 5.12 19.72
C TYR A 120 -10.64 4.19 18.60
N SER A 121 -9.92 3.11 18.94
CA SER A 121 -9.31 2.15 17.99
C SER A 121 -10.26 1.07 17.45
N HIS A 122 -11.56 1.32 17.44
CA HIS A 122 -12.60 0.43 16.91
C HIS A 122 -12.67 -1.00 17.54
N GLN A 123 -12.07 -1.21 18.72
CA GLN A 123 -12.17 -2.51 19.43
C GLN A 123 -13.46 -2.65 20.25
N THR A 124 -13.96 -1.54 20.81
CA THR A 124 -15.22 -1.48 21.56
C THR A 124 -15.66 -0.03 21.73
N GLU A 125 -16.95 0.26 21.51
CA GLU A 125 -17.54 1.60 21.74
C GLU A 125 -17.41 2.05 23.19
N ALA A 126 -17.27 1.13 24.15
CA ALA A 126 -17.08 1.47 25.57
C ALA A 126 -15.73 2.15 25.85
N ALA A 127 -14.76 2.06 24.93
CA ALA A 127 -13.46 2.73 25.03
C ALA A 127 -13.42 4.09 24.32
N LYS A 128 -14.58 4.62 23.90
CA LYS A 128 -14.68 5.90 23.21
C LYS A 128 -14.30 7.05 24.12
N ILE A 129 -13.41 7.91 23.62
CA ILE A 129 -12.93 9.11 24.30
C ILE A 129 -13.23 10.31 23.40
N ASP A 130 -14.21 11.13 23.78
CA ASP A 130 -14.69 12.23 22.92
C ASP A 130 -13.60 13.27 22.59
N VAL A 131 -12.64 13.52 23.50
CA VAL A 131 -11.53 14.45 23.25
C VAL A 131 -10.55 13.95 22.19
N LEU A 132 -10.53 12.65 21.88
CA LEU A 132 -9.75 12.11 20.76
C LEU A 132 -10.42 12.36 19.41
N LYS A 133 -11.74 12.63 19.40
CA LYS A 133 -12.48 12.82 18.16
C LYS A 133 -12.16 14.17 17.53
N ASN A 134 -11.73 14.17 16.28
CA ASN A 134 -11.44 15.35 15.48
C ASN A 134 -11.73 15.06 13.99
N GLU A 135 -12.99 15.30 13.60
CA GLU A 135 -13.46 15.06 12.22
C GLU A 135 -12.74 15.91 11.19
N ASP A 136 -12.44 17.17 11.51
CA ASP A 136 -11.78 18.07 10.56
C ASP A 136 -10.38 17.56 10.22
N PHE A 137 -9.65 17.05 11.22
CA PHE A 137 -8.32 16.51 10.98
C PHE A 137 -8.34 15.12 10.33
N ALA A 138 -9.29 14.25 10.67
CA ALA A 138 -9.53 13.01 9.93
C ALA A 138 -9.81 13.29 8.44
N ASN A 139 -10.67 14.26 8.15
CA ASN A 139 -10.95 14.72 6.80
C ASN A 139 -9.71 15.28 6.09
N CYS A 140 -8.88 16.07 6.78
CA CYS A 140 -7.62 16.58 6.25
C CYS A 140 -6.68 15.43 5.85
N ILE A 141 -6.54 14.42 6.71
CA ILE A 141 -5.75 13.23 6.41
C ILE A 141 -6.27 12.53 5.16
N ASN A 142 -7.57 12.25 5.11
CA ASN A 142 -8.19 11.45 4.05
C ASN A 142 -8.26 12.16 2.69
N LYS A 143 -8.52 13.47 2.67
CA LYS A 143 -8.74 14.25 1.45
C LYS A 143 -7.50 14.97 0.95
N THR A 144 -6.48 15.15 1.80
CA THR A 144 -5.29 15.95 1.46
C THR A 144 -4.01 15.16 1.65
N LEU A 145 -3.74 14.64 2.85
CA LEU A 145 -2.43 14.06 3.17
C LEU A 145 -2.20 12.71 2.49
N LEU A 146 -3.19 11.80 2.56
CA LEU A 146 -3.09 10.50 1.91
C LEU A 146 -3.00 10.60 0.38
N PRO A 147 -3.86 11.38 -0.31
CA PRO A 147 -3.70 11.63 -1.75
C PRO A 147 -2.33 12.16 -2.15
N ALA A 148 -1.72 13.05 -1.37
CA ALA A 148 -0.38 13.56 -1.64
C ALA A 148 0.68 12.44 -1.60
N ILE A 149 0.58 11.49 -0.67
CA ILE A 149 1.48 10.33 -0.62
C ILE A 149 1.21 9.38 -1.80
N PHE A 150 -0.05 9.16 -2.16
CA PHE A 150 -0.39 8.30 -3.30
C PHE A 150 0.15 8.84 -4.62
N GLU A 151 0.13 10.15 -4.82
CA GLU A 151 0.78 10.79 -5.97
C GLU A 151 2.30 10.53 -5.98
N ARG A 152 2.96 10.58 -4.82
CA ARG A 152 4.40 10.24 -4.71
C ARG A 152 4.66 8.78 -5.06
N ILE A 153 3.82 7.86 -4.58
CA ILE A 153 3.90 6.44 -4.93
C ILE A 153 3.69 6.24 -6.43
N ASP A 154 2.69 6.90 -7.03
CA ASP A 154 2.43 6.80 -8.47
C ASP A 154 3.63 7.28 -9.30
N ASN A 155 4.19 8.43 -8.95
CA ASN A 155 5.37 8.96 -9.63
C ASN A 155 6.60 8.05 -9.44
N LEU A 156 6.77 7.48 -8.25
CA LEU A 156 7.86 6.55 -7.95
C LEU A 156 7.75 5.26 -8.77
N LEU A 157 6.54 4.68 -8.88
CA LEU A 157 6.35 3.34 -9.43
C LEU A 157 5.89 3.32 -10.89
N GLY A 158 5.32 4.43 -11.39
CA GLY A 158 4.72 4.53 -12.71
C GLY A 158 5.69 4.37 -13.88
N GLY A 159 6.98 4.64 -13.67
CA GLY A 159 7.97 4.79 -14.75
C GLY A 159 7.69 6.03 -15.61
N GLU A 160 8.60 6.37 -16.53
CA GLU A 160 8.38 7.49 -17.46
C GLU A 160 7.09 7.26 -18.25
N ARG A 161 6.15 8.22 -18.15
CA ARG A 161 5.01 8.31 -19.07
C ARG A 161 5.60 8.51 -20.46
N LYS A 162 5.62 7.45 -21.27
CA LYS A 162 5.89 7.56 -22.71
C LYS A 162 4.82 8.41 -23.37
#